data_AF-A0A4V4H9W8-F1
#
_entry.id   AF-A0A4V4H9W8-F1
#
_cell.length_a   1.000
_cell.length_b   1.000
_cell.length_c   1.000
_cell.angle_alpha   90.00
_cell.angle_beta   90.00
_cell.angle_gamma   90.00
#
_symmetry.space_group_name_H-M   'P 1'
#
loop_
_entity.id
_entity.type
_entity.pdbx_description
1 polymer ?
#
loop_
_entity_poly.entity_id
_entity_poly.type
_entity_poly.pdbx_seq_one_letter_code
_entity_poly.pdbx_strand_id
1 'polypeptide(L)'
;MHLSLAISLASAAVVFSIALVSFAYFKMFRRYRIPLCGWCRRSDDLELGPAQARVADGPETVLGKEKSSAARRFGWAEIESVTGKFAPDAVVGEGGSSTVYLARLPDSSLAALKLHRPSERLHRAFRQELDVLLRLRHPHIVRLLGYCDDREEEGVLVFEYVPNGSLQERLHGDGDGEVLPWARRMAVAYQVAQALEYLHEGCDPQVVHGDVKAANVLLDGRMEAKLCDFGSARAGFSAAVAPPRSARAMMVGSLGYVDPHYLRSGMVSKKSDVYSFGVLLLELVTGAEAFDAGRELRLTAAMGPVLRDPEGRAAKAVDPRLGGDYDAGEAKAAVDVASSCVGDNPSLRPSMADVVRMLRDKASSSITAVASKSDGKSDL
;
A
#
# COMPACT_ATOMS: atom_id res chain seq x y z
N MET A 1 11.09 43.88 17.36
CA MET A 1 12.16 42.90 17.05
C MET A 1 12.00 41.55 17.77
N HIS A 2 11.35 41.46 18.94
CA HIS A 2 11.24 40.19 19.68
C HIS A 2 10.23 39.16 19.11
N LEU A 3 9.18 39.60 18.43
CA LEU A 3 8.13 38.70 17.93
C LEU A 3 8.56 37.90 16.68
N SER A 4 9.30 38.52 15.75
CA SER A 4 9.82 37.84 14.55
C SER A 4 10.92 36.83 14.88
N LEU A 5 11.75 37.09 15.91
CA LEU A 5 12.76 36.13 16.35
C LEU A 5 12.12 34.91 17.02
N ALA A 6 11.04 35.10 17.80
CA ALA A 6 10.32 34.01 18.45
C ALA A 6 9.58 33.11 17.45
N ILE A 7 9.00 33.68 16.39
CA ILE A 7 8.34 32.90 15.32
C ILE A 7 9.36 32.09 14.52
N SER A 8 10.55 32.65 14.27
CA SER A 8 11.63 31.96 13.54
C SER A 8 12.27 30.83 14.35
N LEU A 9 12.37 31.00 15.68
CA LEU A 9 12.88 29.95 16.58
C LEU A 9 11.84 28.82 16.77
N ALA A 10 10.54 29.15 16.79
CA ALA A 10 9.48 28.16 16.87
C ALA A 10 9.35 27.34 15.57
N SER A 11 9.51 27.96 14.39
CA SER A 11 9.50 27.22 13.12
C SER A 11 10.74 26.34 12.96
N ALA A 12 11.92 26.80 13.37
CA ALA A 12 13.14 26.00 13.39
C ALA A 12 13.02 24.80 14.35
N ALA A 13 12.43 24.97 15.54
CA ALA A 13 12.24 23.88 16.49
C ALA A 13 11.25 22.81 16.00
N VAL A 14 10.18 23.20 15.28
CA VAL A 14 9.23 22.26 14.68
C VAL A 14 9.85 21.49 13.52
N VAL A 15 10.64 22.16 12.65
CA VAL A 15 11.35 21.49 11.54
C VAL A 15 12.44 20.56 12.07
N PHE A 16 13.17 20.94 13.12
CA PHE A 16 14.18 20.08 13.75
C PHE A 16 13.55 18.86 14.44
N SER A 17 12.35 19.02 15.02
CA SER A 17 11.60 17.91 15.63
C SER A 17 11.08 16.93 14.58
N ILE A 18 10.59 17.42 13.43
CA ILE A 18 10.15 16.56 12.32
C ILE A 18 11.36 15.83 11.68
N ALA A 19 12.50 16.51 11.52
CA ALA A 19 13.71 15.88 11.00
C ALA A 19 14.29 14.82 11.96
N LEU A 20 14.22 15.04 13.27
CA LEU A 20 14.63 14.04 14.26
C LEU A 20 13.67 12.86 14.34
N VAL A 21 12.36 13.08 14.16
CA VAL A 21 11.37 12.00 14.05
C VAL A 21 11.61 11.20 12.78
N SER A 22 11.84 11.84 11.62
CA SER A 22 12.16 11.15 10.36
C SER A 22 13.52 10.43 10.39
N PHE A 23 14.53 10.99 11.05
CA PHE A 23 15.85 10.36 11.21
C PHE A 23 15.83 9.21 12.23
N ALA A 24 15.02 9.32 13.29
CA ALA A 24 14.73 8.23 14.22
C ALA A 24 13.91 7.14 13.52
N TYR A 25 12.94 7.50 12.68
CA TYR A 25 12.18 6.57 11.84
C TYR A 25 13.13 5.81 10.89
N PHE A 26 14.02 6.52 10.19
CA PHE A 26 15.01 5.94 9.29
C PHE A 26 16.03 5.02 10.01
N LYS A 27 16.47 5.36 11.23
CA LYS A 27 17.36 4.51 12.03
C LYS A 27 16.65 3.35 12.73
N MET A 28 15.37 3.48 13.08
CA MET A 28 14.59 2.40 13.72
C MET A 28 14.34 1.27 12.72
N PHE A 29 14.04 1.59 11.45
CA PHE A 29 13.91 0.60 10.38
C PHE A 29 15.21 -0.15 10.06
N ARG A 30 16.39 0.46 10.26
CA ARG A 30 17.68 -0.21 10.11
C ARG A 30 18.06 -1.17 11.25
N ARG A 31 17.40 -1.09 12.42
CA ARG A 31 17.77 -1.90 13.60
C ARG A 31 16.95 -3.20 13.76
N TYR A 32 15.90 -3.38 12.96
CA TYR A 32 15.06 -4.59 12.98
C TYR A 32 15.14 -5.36 11.66
N ARG A 33 16.37 -5.69 11.23
CA ARG A 33 16.61 -7.02 10.63
C ARG A 33 16.24 -8.03 11.72
N ILE A 34 15.12 -8.71 11.56
CA ILE A 34 14.83 -9.89 12.37
C ILE A 34 15.77 -11.02 11.86
N PRO A 35 16.78 -11.45 12.63
CA PRO A 35 17.22 -12.84 12.50
C PRO A 35 16.02 -13.70 12.87
N LEU A 36 15.70 -14.68 12.02
CA LEU A 36 14.73 -15.75 12.29
C LEU A 36 14.69 -16.07 13.79
N CYS A 37 13.54 -15.84 14.41
CA CYS A 37 13.31 -16.04 15.83
C CYS A 37 13.81 -17.44 16.26
N GLY A 38 14.67 -17.45 17.29
CA GLY A 38 15.31 -18.63 17.86
C GLY A 38 14.38 -19.56 18.67
N TRP A 39 13.06 -19.45 18.51
CA TRP A 39 12.12 -20.35 19.19
C TRP A 39 11.93 -21.71 18.50
N CYS A 40 12.44 -21.88 17.28
CA CYS A 40 12.40 -23.16 16.57
C CYS A 40 13.63 -24.05 16.79
N ARG A 41 14.49 -23.78 17.79
CA ARG A 41 15.77 -24.51 17.97
C ARG A 41 15.89 -25.34 19.26
N ARG A 42 14.78 -25.81 19.83
CA ARG A 42 14.80 -26.85 20.87
C ARG A 42 13.73 -27.91 20.64
N SER A 43 14.09 -28.91 19.85
CA SER A 43 13.69 -30.31 20.07
C SER A 43 14.62 -31.17 19.22
N ASP A 44 15.89 -31.24 19.62
CA ASP A 44 16.73 -32.40 19.36
C ASP A 44 16.88 -33.09 20.71
N ASP A 45 16.13 -34.17 20.90
CA ASP A 45 16.44 -35.30 21.75
C ASP A 45 15.33 -36.34 21.55
N LEU A 46 15.44 -37.12 20.46
CA LEU A 46 15.13 -38.55 20.46
C LEU A 46 15.69 -39.17 19.17
N GLU A 47 16.88 -39.77 19.28
CA GLU A 47 17.38 -40.71 18.28
C GLU A 47 16.45 -41.94 18.21
N LEU A 48 16.02 -42.33 17.02
CA LEU A 48 15.56 -43.70 16.70
C LEU A 48 15.74 -43.95 15.18
N GLY A 49 16.82 -44.68 14.87
CA GLY A 49 17.14 -45.59 13.75
C GLY A 49 16.51 -45.51 12.34
N PRO A 50 17.21 -46.00 11.30
CA PRO A 50 16.77 -45.93 9.91
C PRO A 50 15.80 -47.07 9.56
N ALA A 51 14.68 -46.74 8.92
CA ALA A 51 13.83 -47.72 8.26
C ALA A 51 13.27 -47.15 6.94
N GLN A 52 13.67 -47.77 5.83
CA GLN A 52 13.04 -47.66 4.53
C GLN A 52 11.58 -48.12 4.61
N ALA A 53 10.63 -47.38 4.04
CA ALA A 53 9.52 -47.94 3.26
C ALA A 53 8.56 -46.87 2.70
N ARG A 54 8.47 -46.87 1.37
CA ARG A 54 7.25 -46.85 0.53
C ARG A 54 6.34 -45.62 0.56
N VAL A 55 6.29 -45.00 -0.62
CA VAL A 55 5.24 -44.12 -1.14
C VAL A 55 3.86 -44.78 -0.98
N ALA A 56 2.93 -44.06 -0.37
CA ALA A 56 1.51 -44.34 -0.42
C ALA A 56 0.81 -43.05 -0.89
N ASP A 57 0.04 -43.17 -1.97
CA ASP A 57 -0.78 -42.11 -2.54
C ASP A 57 -1.73 -41.54 -1.48
N GLY A 58 -1.62 -40.23 -1.22
CA GLY A 58 -2.59 -39.46 -0.47
C GLY A 58 -3.69 -38.94 -1.41
N PRO A 59 -4.94 -38.81 -0.95
CA PRO A 59 -6.06 -38.49 -1.82
C PRO A 59 -5.98 -37.04 -2.30
N GLU A 60 -6.25 -36.84 -3.60
CA GLU A 60 -6.50 -35.55 -4.22
C GLU A 60 -7.46 -34.71 -3.38
N THR A 61 -6.97 -33.59 -2.83
CA THR A 61 -7.81 -32.57 -2.25
C THR A 61 -8.54 -31.82 -3.37
N VAL A 62 -9.79 -32.21 -3.57
CA VAL A 62 -10.81 -31.50 -4.35
C VAL A 62 -10.79 -30.00 -3.99
N LEU A 63 -10.64 -29.15 -5.01
CA LEU A 63 -10.78 -27.69 -4.91
C LEU A 63 -12.09 -27.31 -4.21
N GLY A 64 -11.98 -26.97 -2.93
CA GLY A 64 -13.08 -26.43 -2.15
C GLY A 64 -13.41 -25.02 -2.64
N LYS A 65 -14.64 -24.84 -3.15
CA LYS A 65 -15.27 -23.53 -3.37
C LYS A 65 -15.05 -22.64 -2.14
N GLU A 66 -14.37 -21.50 -2.30
CA GLU A 66 -14.25 -20.49 -1.25
C GLU A 66 -15.65 -20.04 -0.81
N LYS A 67 -16.06 -20.45 0.39
CA LYS A 67 -17.24 -19.89 1.03
C LYS A 67 -16.92 -18.44 1.38
N SER A 68 -17.55 -17.53 0.65
CA SER A 68 -17.72 -16.10 0.94
C SER A 68 -18.05 -15.87 2.43
N SER A 69 -17.02 -15.69 3.27
CA SER A 69 -17.18 -15.43 4.70
C SER A 69 -17.23 -13.92 4.92
N ALA A 70 -18.29 -13.42 5.56
CA ALA A 70 -18.34 -12.07 6.09
C ALA A 70 -17.19 -11.84 7.10
N ALA A 71 -16.77 -10.59 7.29
CA ALA A 71 -15.78 -10.23 8.29
C ALA A 71 -16.32 -10.59 9.69
N ARG A 72 -15.53 -11.28 10.50
CA ARG A 72 -15.93 -11.75 11.83
C ARG A 72 -15.78 -10.64 12.87
N ARG A 73 -16.77 -10.48 13.75
CA ARG A 73 -16.59 -9.69 14.98
C ARG A 73 -15.89 -10.54 16.04
N PHE A 74 -14.73 -10.09 16.48
CA PHE A 74 -13.92 -10.69 17.54
C PHE A 74 -14.25 -10.03 18.88
N GLY A 75 -14.18 -10.82 19.95
CA GLY A 75 -14.21 -10.26 21.31
C GLY A 75 -12.82 -9.74 21.72
N TRP A 76 -12.75 -8.74 22.59
CA TRP A 76 -11.47 -8.17 23.01
C TRP A 76 -10.50 -9.22 23.61
N ALA A 77 -10.99 -10.12 24.46
CA ALA A 77 -10.18 -11.18 25.06
C ALA A 77 -9.58 -12.14 24.00
N GLU A 78 -10.28 -12.33 22.87
CA GLU A 78 -9.77 -13.12 21.76
C GLU A 78 -8.63 -12.39 21.05
N ILE A 79 -8.78 -11.07 20.82
CA ILE A 79 -7.71 -10.22 20.24
C ILE A 79 -6.45 -10.27 21.11
N GLU A 80 -6.58 -10.13 22.43
CA GLU A 80 -5.45 -10.25 23.35
C GLU A 80 -4.79 -11.63 23.27
N SER A 81 -5.59 -12.70 23.13
CA SER A 81 -5.06 -14.05 23.04
C SER A 81 -4.27 -14.27 21.74
N VAL A 82 -4.76 -13.84 20.58
CA VAL A 82 -4.10 -14.07 19.28
C VAL A 82 -2.87 -13.19 19.04
N THR A 83 -2.71 -12.13 19.83
CA THR A 83 -1.56 -11.20 19.78
C THR A 83 -0.53 -11.43 20.88
N GLY A 84 -0.72 -12.44 21.73
CA GLY A 84 0.15 -12.66 22.89
C GLY A 84 0.12 -11.48 23.88
N LYS A 85 -1.04 -10.83 24.03
CA LYS A 85 -1.25 -9.59 24.80
C LYS A 85 -0.47 -8.40 24.23
N PHE A 86 -0.54 -8.22 22.91
CA PHE A 86 0.14 -7.15 22.19
C PHE A 86 1.66 -7.11 22.48
N ALA A 87 2.29 -8.28 22.39
CA ALA A 87 3.70 -8.42 22.70
C ALA A 87 4.57 -7.55 21.75
N PRO A 88 5.61 -6.85 22.26
CA PRO A 88 6.42 -5.95 21.44
C PRO A 88 7.14 -6.62 20.27
N ASP A 89 7.46 -7.91 20.39
CA ASP A 89 8.09 -8.74 19.35
C ASP A 89 7.12 -9.10 18.21
N ALA A 90 5.82 -8.94 18.42
CA ALA A 90 4.81 -9.13 17.39
C ALA A 90 4.55 -7.85 16.57
N VAL A 91 5.15 -6.71 16.90
CA VAL A 91 4.95 -5.45 16.16
C VAL A 91 5.58 -5.56 14.77
N VAL A 92 4.77 -5.35 13.73
CA VAL A 92 5.22 -5.31 12.33
C VAL A 92 5.21 -3.90 11.74
N GLY A 93 4.52 -2.95 12.39
CA GLY A 93 4.52 -1.55 11.98
C GLY A 93 3.93 -0.63 13.04
N GLU A 94 4.45 0.58 13.16
CA GLU A 94 3.95 1.60 14.07
C GLU A 94 3.76 2.93 13.34
N GLY A 95 2.58 3.53 13.50
CA GLY A 95 2.24 4.84 12.96
C GLY A 95 1.65 5.76 14.03
N GLY A 96 1.37 7.00 13.64
CA GLY A 96 0.82 8.01 14.56
C GLY A 96 -0.60 7.72 15.06
N SER A 97 -1.37 6.91 14.34
CA SER A 97 -2.77 6.58 14.65
C SER A 97 -2.99 5.15 15.12
N SER A 98 -2.07 4.24 14.82
CA SER A 98 -2.24 2.80 15.07
C SER A 98 -0.90 2.07 15.16
N THR A 99 -0.96 0.88 15.74
CA THR A 99 0.14 -0.11 15.76
C THR A 99 -0.37 -1.40 15.12
N VAL A 100 0.44 -1.99 14.24
CA VAL A 100 0.11 -3.24 13.54
C VAL A 100 0.92 -4.38 14.14
N TYR A 101 0.23 -5.45 14.54
CA TYR A 101 0.80 -6.67 15.11
C TYR A 101 0.63 -7.84 14.16
N LEU A 102 1.61 -8.74 14.10
CA LEU A 102 1.46 -10.07 13.53
C LEU A 102 0.72 -10.94 14.54
N ALA A 103 -0.34 -11.59 14.09
CA ALA A 103 -1.15 -12.48 14.91
C ALA A 103 -1.30 -13.85 14.27
N ARG A 104 -1.55 -14.86 15.10
CA ARG A 104 -1.92 -16.21 14.66
C ARG A 104 -3.35 -16.47 15.07
N LEU A 105 -4.24 -16.64 14.08
CA LEU A 105 -5.64 -16.97 14.30
C LEU A 105 -5.81 -18.42 14.78
N PRO A 106 -6.99 -18.79 15.35
CA PRO A 106 -7.22 -20.15 15.86
C PRO A 106 -7.05 -21.28 14.83
N ASP A 107 -7.26 -20.97 13.55
CA ASP A 107 -7.03 -21.88 12.42
C ASP A 107 -5.55 -21.95 11.98
N SER A 108 -4.64 -21.40 12.78
CA SER A 108 -3.20 -21.26 12.54
C SER A 108 -2.80 -20.33 11.41
N SER A 109 -3.74 -19.67 10.73
CA SER A 109 -3.43 -18.67 9.71
C SER A 109 -2.81 -17.40 10.33
N LEU A 110 -1.97 -16.72 9.56
CA LEU A 110 -1.37 -15.45 9.95
C LEU A 110 -2.30 -14.29 9.60
N ALA A 111 -2.36 -13.29 10.49
CA ALA A 111 -3.13 -12.07 10.31
C ALA A 111 -2.32 -10.83 10.68
N ALA A 112 -2.63 -9.71 10.04
CA ALA A 112 -2.12 -8.39 10.41
C ALA A 112 -3.19 -7.64 11.20
N LEU A 113 -2.84 -7.18 12.40
CA LEU A 113 -3.78 -6.73 13.41
C LEU A 113 -3.52 -5.26 13.74
N LYS A 114 -4.33 -4.36 13.18
CA LYS A 114 -4.20 -2.90 13.32
C LYS A 114 -5.00 -2.45 14.54
N LEU A 115 -4.29 -2.09 15.61
CA LEU A 115 -4.83 -1.51 16.83
C LEU A 115 -4.78 0.02 16.73
N HIS A 116 -5.94 0.68 16.73
CA HIS A 116 -6.02 2.14 16.76
C HIS A 116 -5.77 2.65 18.18
N ARG A 117 -5.00 3.75 18.30
CA ARG A 117 -4.69 4.35 19.61
C ARG A 117 -5.95 4.98 20.22
N PRO A 118 -6.09 4.98 21.57
CA PRO A 118 -7.23 5.60 22.25
C PRO A 118 -7.36 7.08 21.91
N SER A 119 -8.47 7.46 21.27
CA SER A 119 -8.86 8.86 21.04
C SER A 119 -10.23 8.91 20.38
N GLU A 120 -11.12 9.77 20.88
CA GLU A 120 -12.40 10.14 20.24
C GLU A 120 -12.28 10.45 18.72
N ARG A 121 -11.19 11.13 18.33
CA ARG A 121 -10.95 11.45 16.93
C ARG A 121 -10.54 10.21 16.13
N LEU A 122 -9.62 9.40 16.66
CA LEU A 122 -9.12 8.20 15.99
C LEU A 122 -10.16 7.11 15.93
N HIS A 123 -11.03 7.01 16.94
CA HIS A 123 -12.13 6.06 16.97
C HIS A 123 -13.19 6.36 15.90
N ARG A 124 -13.50 7.64 15.66
CA ARG A 124 -14.33 8.03 14.50
C ARG A 124 -13.68 7.65 13.17
N ALA A 125 -12.36 7.80 13.05
CA ALA A 125 -11.64 7.36 11.85
C ALA A 125 -11.65 5.83 11.71
N PHE A 126 -11.49 5.08 12.80
CA PHE A 126 -11.63 3.63 12.84
C PHE A 126 -13.02 3.17 12.36
N ARG A 127 -14.10 3.73 12.92
CA ARG A 127 -15.48 3.39 12.52
C ARG A 127 -15.71 3.67 11.04
N GLN A 128 -15.21 4.79 10.54
CA GLN A 128 -15.31 5.13 9.13
C GLN A 128 -14.53 4.15 8.24
N GLU A 129 -13.30 3.79 8.63
CA GLU A 129 -12.47 2.80 7.93
C GLU A 129 -13.16 1.43 7.91
N LEU A 130 -13.72 0.99 9.05
CA LEU A 130 -14.47 -0.25 9.19
C LEU A 130 -15.70 -0.28 8.27
N ASP A 131 -16.52 0.78 8.27
CA ASP A 131 -17.72 0.88 7.43
C ASP A 131 -17.44 0.74 5.94
N VAL A 132 -16.29 1.27 5.48
CA VAL A 132 -15.82 1.10 4.11
C VAL A 132 -15.39 -0.35 3.90
N LEU A 133 -14.46 -0.85 4.72
CA LEU A 133 -13.85 -2.18 4.55
C LEU A 133 -14.85 -3.33 4.60
N LEU A 134 -15.92 -3.23 5.39
CA LEU A 134 -16.98 -4.26 5.44
C LEU A 134 -17.67 -4.50 4.08
N ARG A 135 -17.58 -3.55 3.16
CA ARG A 135 -18.20 -3.59 1.83
C ARG A 135 -17.21 -3.99 0.72
N LEU A 136 -15.92 -3.94 1.00
CA LEU A 136 -14.89 -4.14 -0.02
C LEU A 136 -14.52 -5.60 -0.17
N ARG A 137 -14.61 -6.10 -1.40
CA ARG A 137 -14.13 -7.42 -1.78
C ARG A 137 -13.53 -7.39 -3.18
N HIS A 138 -12.21 -7.45 -3.23
CA HIS A 138 -11.48 -7.41 -4.49
C HIS A 138 -10.12 -8.13 -4.30
N PRO A 139 -9.63 -8.89 -5.30
CA PRO A 139 -8.36 -9.62 -5.18
C PRO A 139 -7.17 -8.71 -4.86
N HIS A 140 -7.16 -7.49 -5.41
CA HIS A 140 -6.11 -6.49 -5.25
C HIS A 140 -6.37 -5.47 -4.13
N ILE A 141 -7.23 -5.81 -3.16
CA ILE A 141 -7.42 -5.06 -1.91
C ILE A 141 -7.14 -6.02 -0.76
N VAL A 142 -6.41 -5.57 0.26
CA VAL A 142 -6.16 -6.38 1.46
C VAL A 142 -7.48 -6.72 2.14
N ARG A 143 -7.75 -8.02 2.30
CA ARG A 143 -9.00 -8.52 2.85
C ARG A 143 -9.11 -8.26 4.35
N LEU A 144 -10.22 -7.64 4.77
CA LEU A 144 -10.63 -7.61 6.17
C LEU A 144 -11.17 -9.00 6.57
N LEU A 145 -10.48 -9.65 7.51
CA LEU A 145 -10.91 -10.93 8.10
C LEU A 145 -11.90 -10.71 9.24
N GLY A 146 -11.76 -9.60 9.96
CA GLY A 146 -12.64 -9.23 11.04
C GLY A 146 -12.23 -7.98 11.79
N TYR A 147 -12.92 -7.70 12.87
CA TYR A 147 -12.75 -6.47 13.66
C TYR A 147 -13.16 -6.69 15.11
N CYS A 148 -12.72 -5.81 16.00
CA CYS A 148 -13.22 -5.72 17.38
C CYS A 148 -13.49 -4.24 17.70
N ASP A 149 -14.71 -3.99 18.17
CA ASP A 149 -15.26 -2.68 18.53
C ASP A 149 -15.90 -2.70 19.93
N ASP A 150 -15.48 -3.62 20.79
CA ASP A 150 -16.03 -3.82 22.15
C ASP A 150 -15.69 -2.67 23.12
N ARG A 151 -14.69 -1.84 22.79
CA ARG A 151 -14.22 -0.73 23.64
C ARG A 151 -14.69 0.62 23.08
N GLU A 152 -14.94 1.57 23.97
CA GLU A 152 -15.48 2.88 23.60
C GLU A 152 -14.48 3.76 22.84
N GLU A 153 -13.17 3.63 23.08
CA GLU A 153 -12.14 4.48 22.48
C GLU A 153 -11.08 3.70 21.67
N GLU A 154 -11.16 2.37 21.66
CA GLU A 154 -10.20 1.49 20.99
C GLU A 154 -10.91 0.62 19.96
N GLY A 155 -10.32 0.53 18.78
CA GLY A 155 -10.80 -0.26 17.67
C GLY A 155 -9.69 -1.11 17.11
N VAL A 156 -10.05 -2.29 16.62
CA VAL A 156 -9.12 -3.25 16.06
C VAL A 156 -9.62 -3.76 14.73
N LEU A 157 -8.76 -3.72 13.72
CA LEU A 157 -9.01 -4.31 12.40
C LEU A 157 -8.07 -5.50 12.20
N VAL A 158 -8.62 -6.62 11.75
CA VAL A 158 -7.90 -7.87 11.51
C VAL A 158 -7.89 -8.14 10.01
N PHE A 159 -6.71 -8.11 9.40
CA PHE A 159 -6.50 -8.28 7.96
C PHE A 159 -5.79 -9.60 7.65
N GLU A 160 -5.93 -10.05 6.40
CA GLU A 160 -5.03 -11.08 5.87
C GLU A 160 -3.58 -10.61 5.97
N TYR A 161 -2.68 -11.52 6.32
CA TYR A 161 -1.25 -11.22 6.33
C TYR A 161 -0.68 -11.30 4.91
N VAL A 162 0.03 -10.25 4.49
CA VAL A 162 0.64 -10.12 3.16
C VAL A 162 2.17 -10.15 3.30
N PRO A 163 2.85 -11.22 2.84
CA PRO A 163 4.18 -11.57 3.34
C PRO A 163 5.36 -10.81 2.73
N ASN A 164 5.26 -10.22 1.53
CA ASN A 164 6.42 -9.61 0.84
C ASN A 164 6.54 -8.09 1.06
N GLY A 165 5.93 -7.58 2.14
CA GLY A 165 6.02 -6.17 2.51
C GLY A 165 5.35 -5.23 1.50
N SER A 166 5.76 -3.97 1.55
CA SER A 166 5.23 -2.91 0.69
C SER A 166 6.04 -2.73 -0.60
N LEU A 167 5.41 -2.15 -1.61
CA LEU A 167 6.07 -1.75 -2.85
C LEU A 167 7.16 -0.69 -2.59
N GLN A 168 6.96 0.20 -1.61
CA GLN A 168 7.97 1.17 -1.19
C GLN A 168 9.27 0.48 -0.78
N GLU A 169 9.18 -0.51 0.12
CA GLU A 169 10.33 -1.30 0.56
C GLU A 169 10.96 -2.07 -0.60
N ARG A 170 10.14 -2.58 -1.53
CA ARG A 170 10.65 -3.33 -2.69
C ARG A 170 11.36 -2.45 -3.72
N LEU A 171 10.96 -1.20 -3.91
CA LEU A 171 11.55 -0.28 -4.88
C LEU A 171 12.77 0.47 -4.33
N HIS A 172 12.72 0.85 -3.05
CA HIS A 172 13.62 1.83 -2.44
C HIS A 172 14.35 1.32 -1.19
N GLY A 173 14.07 0.10 -0.72
CA GLY A 173 14.71 -0.46 0.46
C GLY A 173 16.21 -0.75 0.25
N ASP A 174 16.99 -0.60 1.33
CA ASP A 174 18.46 -0.81 1.41
C ASP A 174 18.92 -2.28 1.24
N GLY A 175 18.05 -3.20 0.78
CA GLY A 175 18.33 -4.63 0.77
C GLY A 175 19.10 -5.11 -0.47
N ASP A 176 19.79 -6.26 -0.35
CA ASP A 176 20.35 -7.06 -1.46
C ASP A 176 19.26 -7.67 -2.38
N GLY A 177 18.05 -7.10 -2.38
CA GLY A 177 16.92 -7.60 -3.15
C GLY A 177 17.12 -7.34 -4.64
N GLU A 178 16.76 -8.32 -5.46
CA GLU A 178 16.77 -8.16 -6.91
C GLU A 178 15.89 -6.98 -7.34
N VAL A 179 16.34 -6.25 -8.35
CA VAL A 179 15.57 -5.16 -8.97
C VAL A 179 14.21 -5.71 -9.42
N LEU A 180 13.11 -5.04 -9.05
CA LEU A 180 11.78 -5.48 -9.48
C LEU A 180 11.68 -5.42 -11.01
N PRO A 181 11.49 -6.55 -11.72
CA PRO A 181 11.53 -6.58 -13.17
C PRO A 181 10.42 -5.75 -13.81
N TRP A 182 10.67 -5.22 -15.02
CA TRP A 182 9.71 -4.36 -15.72
C TRP A 182 8.30 -4.94 -15.80
N ALA A 183 8.19 -6.21 -16.21
CA ALA A 183 6.91 -6.89 -16.32
C ALA A 183 6.12 -6.93 -15.00
N ARG A 184 6.83 -7.08 -13.87
CA ARG A 184 6.23 -7.05 -12.53
C ARG A 184 5.79 -5.64 -12.15
N ARG A 185 6.54 -4.60 -12.52
CA ARG A 185 6.13 -3.21 -12.32
C ARG A 185 4.84 -2.89 -13.05
N MET A 186 4.71 -3.32 -14.31
CA MET A 186 3.49 -3.10 -15.10
C MET A 186 2.30 -3.91 -14.56
N ALA A 187 2.53 -5.15 -14.12
CA ALA A 187 1.50 -5.95 -13.45
C ALA A 187 1.00 -5.28 -12.16
N VAL A 188 1.90 -4.81 -11.30
CA VAL A 188 1.53 -4.06 -10.07
C VAL A 188 0.73 -2.80 -10.41
N ALA A 189 1.16 -2.00 -11.38
CA ALA A 189 0.42 -0.81 -11.82
C ALA A 189 -1.00 -1.18 -12.28
N TYR A 190 -1.13 -2.24 -13.08
CA TYR A 190 -2.40 -2.72 -13.59
C TYR A 190 -3.34 -3.17 -12.45
N GLN A 191 -2.83 -3.96 -11.52
CA GLN A 191 -3.58 -4.50 -10.38
C GLN A 191 -4.06 -3.40 -9.42
N VAL A 192 -3.22 -2.39 -9.15
CA VAL A 192 -3.63 -1.20 -8.38
C VAL A 192 -4.69 -0.40 -9.14
N ALA A 193 -4.56 -0.26 -10.46
CA ALA A 193 -5.56 0.43 -11.27
C ALA A 193 -6.93 -0.28 -11.22
N GLN A 194 -6.95 -1.62 -11.26
CA GLN A 194 -8.17 -2.42 -11.09
C GLN A 194 -8.79 -2.25 -9.71
N ALA A 195 -7.98 -2.20 -8.65
CA ALA A 195 -8.49 -1.94 -7.30
C ALA A 195 -9.16 -0.56 -7.22
N LEU A 196 -8.57 0.47 -7.82
CA LEU A 196 -9.15 1.82 -7.81
C LEU A 196 -10.39 1.94 -8.70
N GLU A 197 -10.42 1.29 -9.87
CA GLU A 197 -11.62 1.17 -10.71
C GLU A 197 -12.76 0.51 -9.92
N TYR A 198 -12.48 -0.58 -9.20
CA TYR A 198 -13.47 -1.22 -8.34
C TYR A 198 -14.01 -0.26 -7.26
N LEU A 199 -13.15 0.52 -6.60
CA LEU A 199 -13.58 1.50 -5.59
C LEU A 199 -14.45 2.61 -6.18
N HIS A 200 -14.04 3.13 -7.33
CA HIS A 200 -14.65 4.30 -7.94
C HIS A 200 -15.94 3.94 -8.70
N GLU A 201 -15.95 2.85 -9.46
CA GLU A 201 -17.04 2.46 -10.36
C GLU A 201 -17.79 1.21 -9.90
N GLY A 202 -17.14 0.28 -9.21
CA GLY A 202 -17.72 -0.99 -8.78
C GLY A 202 -18.43 -0.96 -7.43
N CYS A 203 -18.17 0.04 -6.58
CA CYS A 203 -18.77 0.19 -5.26
C CYS A 203 -19.99 1.12 -5.29
N ASP A 204 -21.03 0.75 -4.53
CA ASP A 204 -22.17 1.62 -4.22
C ASP A 204 -22.38 1.71 -2.69
N PRO A 205 -22.19 2.88 -2.06
CA PRO A 205 -21.73 4.13 -2.67
C PRO A 205 -20.26 4.05 -3.12
N GLN A 206 -19.91 4.87 -4.12
CA GLN A 206 -18.55 4.99 -4.64
C GLN A 206 -17.58 5.39 -3.53
N VAL A 207 -16.37 4.84 -3.57
CA VAL A 207 -15.31 5.05 -2.57
C VAL A 207 -14.12 5.74 -3.21
N VAL A 208 -13.58 6.75 -2.54
CA VAL A 208 -12.28 7.37 -2.84
C VAL A 208 -11.29 6.92 -1.76
N HIS A 209 -10.15 6.39 -2.16
CA HIS A 209 -9.12 5.87 -1.26
C HIS A 209 -8.45 7.00 -0.46
N GLY A 210 -8.01 8.07 -1.14
CA GLY A 210 -7.51 9.30 -0.53
C GLY A 210 -6.04 9.29 -0.12
N ASP A 211 -5.37 8.13 -0.04
CA ASP A 211 -3.93 8.02 0.27
C ASP A 211 -3.23 6.92 -0.55
N VAL A 212 -3.39 6.95 -1.88
CA VAL A 212 -2.69 6.02 -2.78
C VAL A 212 -1.19 6.36 -2.82
N LYS A 213 -0.34 5.39 -2.46
CA LYS A 213 1.14 5.51 -2.44
C LYS A 213 1.81 4.14 -2.42
N ALA A 214 3.10 4.06 -2.74
CA ALA A 214 3.82 2.78 -2.76
C ALA A 214 3.85 2.08 -1.40
N ALA A 215 3.87 2.83 -0.29
CA ALA A 215 3.81 2.25 1.05
C ALA A 215 2.46 1.58 1.40
N ASN A 216 1.37 1.95 0.69
CA ASN A 216 0.04 1.38 0.86
C ASN A 216 -0.28 0.30 -0.19
N VAL A 217 0.71 -0.14 -0.96
CA VAL A 217 0.59 -1.27 -1.90
C VAL A 217 1.43 -2.41 -1.35
N LEU A 218 0.80 -3.45 -0.82
CA LEU A 218 1.47 -4.65 -0.32
C LEU A 218 1.64 -5.68 -1.44
N LEU A 219 2.63 -6.56 -1.29
CA LEU A 219 2.93 -7.63 -2.24
C LEU A 219 2.67 -9.00 -1.61
N ASP A 220 1.79 -9.80 -2.22
CA ASP A 220 1.47 -11.13 -1.72
C ASP A 220 2.53 -12.18 -2.10
N GLY A 221 2.30 -13.44 -1.73
CA GLY A 221 3.22 -14.55 -2.00
C GLY A 221 3.54 -14.79 -3.48
N ARG A 222 2.69 -14.28 -4.39
CA ARG A 222 2.89 -14.34 -5.86
C ARG A 222 3.48 -13.05 -6.42
N MET A 223 3.86 -12.12 -5.56
CA MET A 223 4.29 -10.75 -5.89
C MET A 223 3.18 -9.97 -6.62
N GLU A 224 1.92 -10.24 -6.29
CA GLU A 224 0.77 -9.49 -6.78
C GLU A 224 0.40 -8.38 -5.79
N ALA A 225 -0.08 -7.25 -6.33
CA ALA A 225 -0.38 -6.07 -5.56
C ALA A 225 -1.71 -6.19 -4.81
N LYS A 226 -1.71 -5.74 -3.55
CA LYS A 226 -2.89 -5.53 -2.71
C LYS A 226 -2.86 -4.14 -2.09
N LEU A 227 -3.82 -3.30 -2.45
CA LEU A 227 -4.01 -1.97 -1.88
C LEU A 227 -4.52 -2.07 -0.44
N CYS A 228 -3.94 -1.29 0.47
CA CYS A 228 -4.25 -1.28 1.89
C CYS A 228 -4.41 0.14 2.45
N ASP A 229 -4.75 0.24 3.74
CA ASP A 229 -4.93 1.47 4.51
C ASP A 229 -6.05 2.41 4.03
N PHE A 230 -7.28 2.08 4.45
CA PHE A 230 -8.50 2.83 4.12
C PHE A 230 -8.84 3.90 5.17
N GLY A 231 -7.89 4.25 6.06
CA GLY A 231 -8.11 5.24 7.12
C GLY A 231 -8.41 6.66 6.60
N SER A 232 -8.05 6.94 5.35
CA SER A 232 -8.34 8.21 4.65
C SER A 232 -9.55 8.14 3.72
N ALA A 233 -10.15 6.95 3.56
CA ALA A 233 -11.15 6.70 2.56
C ALA A 233 -12.45 7.48 2.81
N ARG A 234 -13.15 7.84 1.74
CA ARG A 234 -14.43 8.55 1.77
C ARG A 234 -15.42 7.81 0.87
N ALA A 235 -16.62 7.55 1.38
CA ALA A 235 -17.69 6.92 0.61
C ALA A 235 -18.85 7.90 0.34
N GLY A 236 -19.47 7.82 -0.83
CA GLY A 236 -20.65 8.61 -1.22
C GLY A 236 -20.36 10.08 -1.48
N PHE A 237 -21.37 10.95 -1.30
CA PHE A 237 -21.28 12.39 -1.60
C PHE A 237 -20.15 13.13 -0.84
N SER A 238 -19.62 12.56 0.25
CA SER A 238 -18.42 13.10 0.93
C SER A 238 -17.16 13.09 0.04
N ALA A 239 -17.12 12.30 -1.03
CA ALA A 239 -16.05 12.27 -2.02
C ALA A 239 -16.04 13.50 -2.98
N ALA A 240 -16.85 14.52 -2.71
CA ALA A 240 -16.81 15.81 -3.40
C ALA A 240 -17.01 17.00 -2.45
N VAL A 241 -17.16 16.77 -1.14
CA VAL A 241 -17.49 17.82 -0.17
C VAL A 241 -16.21 18.34 0.48
N ALA A 242 -16.00 19.65 0.39
CA ALA A 242 -14.92 20.31 1.11
C ALA A 242 -15.08 20.12 2.63
N PRO A 243 -14.02 19.74 3.36
CA PRO A 243 -14.07 19.66 4.81
C PRO A 243 -14.36 21.06 5.41
N PRO A 244 -15.00 21.13 6.60
CA PRO A 244 -15.24 22.40 7.28
C PRO A 244 -13.93 23.18 7.45
N ARG A 245 -14.01 24.52 7.54
CA ARG A 245 -12.83 25.41 7.62
C ARG A 245 -11.84 25.04 8.74
N SER A 246 -12.31 24.42 9.83
CA SER A 246 -11.48 23.89 10.93
C SER A 246 -10.70 22.61 10.58
N ALA A 247 -11.14 21.85 9.57
CA ALA A 247 -10.48 20.65 9.06
C ALA A 247 -9.59 20.92 7.84
N ARG A 248 -9.57 22.16 7.30
CA ARG A 248 -8.62 22.59 6.26
C ARG A 248 -7.16 22.56 6.71
N ALA A 249 -6.92 22.61 8.03
CA ALA A 249 -5.60 22.42 8.64
C ALA A 249 -5.17 20.93 8.69
N MET A 250 -6.02 20.00 8.25
CA MET A 250 -5.76 18.56 8.18
C MET A 250 -5.74 18.10 6.72
N MET A 251 -4.89 18.68 5.89
CA MET A 251 -4.63 18.09 4.57
C MET A 251 -4.05 16.69 4.79
N VAL A 252 -4.79 15.67 4.35
CA VAL A 252 -4.43 14.25 4.47
C VAL A 252 -3.78 13.83 3.17
N GLY A 253 -2.66 13.11 3.25
CA GLY A 253 -1.97 12.57 2.10
C GLY A 253 -0.46 12.63 2.27
N SER A 254 0.22 11.73 1.56
CA SER A 254 1.67 11.55 1.68
C SER A 254 2.43 12.47 0.74
N LEU A 255 3.53 13.08 1.25
CA LEU A 255 4.38 13.99 0.47
C LEU A 255 4.80 13.34 -0.86
N GLY A 256 4.65 14.08 -1.96
CA GLY A 256 4.89 13.58 -3.32
C GLY A 256 3.63 13.11 -4.06
N TYR A 257 2.67 12.49 -3.37
CA TYR A 257 1.46 11.91 -3.99
C TYR A 257 0.24 12.84 -3.93
N VAL A 258 0.26 13.86 -3.08
CA VAL A 258 -0.91 14.71 -2.86
C VAL A 258 -1.25 15.55 -4.10
N ASP A 259 -2.49 15.41 -4.56
CA ASP A 259 -3.05 16.19 -5.67
C ASP A 259 -2.97 17.70 -5.38
N PRO A 260 -2.28 18.50 -6.22
CA PRO A 260 -2.21 19.95 -6.07
C PRO A 260 -3.59 20.63 -6.06
N HIS A 261 -4.58 20.07 -6.77
CA HIS A 261 -5.94 20.59 -6.74
C HIS A 261 -6.60 20.34 -5.37
N TYR A 262 -6.39 19.17 -4.76
CA TYR A 262 -6.84 18.89 -3.40
C TYR A 262 -6.19 19.85 -2.39
N LEU A 263 -4.88 20.12 -2.51
CA LEU A 263 -4.19 21.08 -1.63
C LEU A 263 -4.81 22.49 -1.68
N ARG A 264 -5.24 22.94 -2.88
CA ARG A 264 -5.87 24.26 -3.06
C ARG A 264 -7.34 24.29 -2.63
N SER A 265 -8.11 23.28 -3.03
CA SER A 265 -9.56 23.26 -2.86
C SER A 265 -10.02 22.67 -1.52
N GLY A 266 -9.23 21.79 -0.93
CA GLY A 266 -9.59 20.91 0.17
C GLY A 266 -10.52 19.76 -0.23
N MET A 267 -10.89 19.62 -1.51
CA MET A 267 -11.87 18.62 -1.95
C MET A 267 -11.16 17.34 -2.40
N VAL A 268 -11.32 16.26 -1.64
CA VAL A 268 -10.93 14.91 -2.05
C VAL A 268 -11.92 14.44 -3.10
N SER A 269 -11.44 13.81 -4.17
CA SER A 269 -12.29 13.24 -5.23
C SER A 269 -11.65 12.02 -5.87
N LYS A 270 -12.40 11.28 -6.69
CA LYS A 270 -11.86 10.23 -7.56
C LYS A 270 -10.64 10.70 -8.36
N LYS A 271 -10.67 11.96 -8.83
CA LYS A 271 -9.56 12.54 -9.60
C LYS A 271 -8.32 12.80 -8.76
N SER A 272 -8.44 12.86 -7.43
CA SER A 272 -7.30 12.92 -6.52
C SER A 272 -6.59 11.57 -6.44
N ASP A 273 -7.34 10.45 -6.36
CA ASP A 273 -6.78 9.10 -6.47
C ASP A 273 -6.11 8.87 -7.83
N VAL A 274 -6.72 9.34 -8.93
CA VAL A 274 -6.13 9.27 -10.28
C VAL A 274 -4.77 9.98 -10.32
N TYR A 275 -4.66 11.17 -9.71
CA TYR A 275 -3.38 11.88 -9.64
C TYR A 275 -2.33 11.08 -8.86
N SER A 276 -2.70 10.59 -7.67
CA SER A 276 -1.79 9.80 -6.82
C SER A 276 -1.36 8.49 -7.48
N PHE A 277 -2.26 7.84 -8.25
CA PHE A 277 -1.92 6.72 -9.12
C PHE A 277 -0.91 7.10 -10.21
N GLY A 278 -1.09 8.26 -10.84
CA GLY A 278 -0.12 8.78 -11.82
C GLY A 278 1.28 8.94 -11.23
N VAL A 279 1.39 9.42 -10.00
CA VAL A 279 2.68 9.50 -9.27
C VAL A 279 3.25 8.10 -9.00
N LEU A 280 2.44 7.17 -8.53
CA LEU A 280 2.83 5.77 -8.30
C LEU A 280 3.35 5.11 -9.60
N LEU A 281 2.72 5.40 -10.74
CA LEU A 281 3.15 4.90 -12.04
C LEU A 281 4.50 5.48 -12.46
N LEU A 282 4.74 6.78 -12.23
CA LEU A 282 6.05 7.39 -12.49
C LEU A 282 7.14 6.77 -11.60
N GLU A 283 6.84 6.51 -10.34
CA GLU A 283 7.75 5.87 -9.39
C GLU A 283 8.09 4.44 -9.83
N LEU A 284 7.11 3.67 -10.31
CA LEU A 284 7.35 2.36 -10.93
C LEU A 284 8.24 2.45 -12.18
N VAL A 285 8.00 3.41 -13.07
CA VAL A 285 8.79 3.57 -14.31
C VAL A 285 10.23 3.99 -14.00
N THR A 286 10.40 4.97 -13.12
CA THR A 286 11.68 5.64 -12.86
C THR A 286 12.51 4.97 -11.79
N GLY A 287 11.87 4.21 -10.90
CA GLY A 287 12.51 3.70 -9.69
C GLY A 287 12.93 4.80 -8.70
N ALA A 288 12.48 6.05 -8.91
CA ALA A 288 12.77 7.19 -8.06
C ALA A 288 11.62 7.43 -7.06
N GLU A 289 11.95 7.83 -5.84
CA GLU A 289 10.94 8.15 -4.82
C GLU A 289 10.02 9.29 -5.27
N ALA A 290 8.75 9.22 -4.89
CA ALA A 290 7.77 10.27 -5.19
C ALA A 290 8.18 11.67 -4.64
N PHE A 291 8.98 11.70 -3.57
CA PHE A 291 9.55 12.91 -2.99
C PHE A 291 10.99 12.67 -2.53
N ASP A 292 11.94 13.33 -3.18
CA ASP A 292 13.34 13.32 -2.77
C ASP A 292 13.52 14.33 -1.62
N ALA A 293 13.68 13.81 -0.41
CA ALA A 293 13.86 14.63 0.79
C ALA A 293 15.20 15.39 0.80
N GLY A 294 16.25 14.87 0.15
CA GLY A 294 17.55 15.52 0.09
C GLY A 294 17.57 16.75 -0.82
N ARG A 295 16.73 16.73 -1.87
CA ARG A 295 16.57 17.84 -2.83
C ARG A 295 15.29 18.65 -2.64
N GLU A 296 14.45 18.25 -1.69
CA GLU A 296 13.09 18.76 -1.50
C GLU A 296 12.26 18.80 -2.80
N LEU A 297 12.47 17.79 -3.66
CA LEU A 297 11.96 17.78 -5.03
C LEU A 297 10.93 16.67 -5.23
N ARG A 298 9.76 17.05 -5.76
CA ARG A 298 8.72 16.08 -6.16
C ARG A 298 9.09 15.41 -7.47
N LEU A 299 8.80 14.12 -7.58
CA LEU A 299 9.02 13.36 -8.82
C LEU A 299 8.29 13.99 -10.02
N THR A 300 7.06 14.45 -9.83
CA THR A 300 6.29 15.12 -10.90
C THR A 300 6.95 16.40 -11.39
N ALA A 301 7.63 17.14 -10.51
CA ALA A 301 8.38 18.33 -10.88
C ALA A 301 9.67 17.97 -11.64
N ALA A 302 10.42 16.97 -11.16
CA ALA A 302 11.62 16.46 -11.82
C ALA A 302 11.31 15.90 -13.23
N MET A 303 10.17 15.21 -13.36
CA MET A 303 9.69 14.61 -14.61
C MET A 303 9.02 15.61 -15.55
N GLY A 304 8.77 16.86 -15.11
CA GLY A 304 8.06 17.87 -15.90
C GLY A 304 8.55 18.02 -17.35
N PRO A 305 9.87 18.10 -17.62
CA PRO A 305 10.38 18.17 -19.00
C PRO A 305 10.05 16.93 -19.83
N VAL A 306 10.10 15.73 -19.24
CA VAL A 306 9.79 14.47 -19.94
C VAL A 306 8.29 14.35 -20.21
N LEU A 307 7.46 14.74 -19.25
CA LEU A 307 5.99 14.69 -19.38
C LEU A 307 5.43 15.66 -20.42
N ARG A 308 6.18 16.72 -20.74
CA ARG A 308 5.84 17.73 -21.74
C ARG A 308 6.49 17.50 -23.11
N ASP A 309 7.32 16.48 -23.26
CA ASP A 309 8.06 16.20 -24.49
C ASP A 309 7.27 15.24 -25.40
N PRO A 310 6.66 15.73 -26.49
CA PRO A 310 5.88 14.88 -27.40
C PRO A 310 6.74 13.89 -28.19
N GLU A 311 8.06 14.13 -28.30
CA GLU A 311 9.01 13.24 -28.98
C GLU A 311 9.50 12.10 -28.08
N GLY A 312 9.10 12.11 -26.79
CA GLY A 312 9.13 10.93 -25.92
C GLY A 312 10.52 10.49 -25.48
N ARG A 313 11.16 11.23 -24.58
CA ARG A 313 12.35 10.77 -23.83
C ARG A 313 12.01 9.78 -22.71
N ALA A 314 10.93 9.02 -22.84
CA ALA A 314 10.48 8.06 -21.83
C ALA A 314 11.58 7.07 -21.45
N ALA A 315 12.34 6.56 -22.42
CA ALA A 315 13.48 5.67 -22.20
C ALA A 315 14.57 6.27 -21.29
N LYS A 316 14.76 7.60 -21.30
CA LYS A 316 15.73 8.28 -20.41
C LYS A 316 15.24 8.39 -18.96
N ALA A 317 13.94 8.20 -18.75
CA ALA A 317 13.33 8.23 -17.44
C ALA A 317 13.18 6.85 -16.81
N VAL A 318 13.35 5.78 -17.59
CA VAL A 318 13.25 4.41 -17.07
C VAL A 318 14.38 4.13 -16.09
N ASP A 319 14.06 3.41 -15.01
CA ASP A 319 15.00 3.01 -13.98
C ASP A 319 16.27 2.36 -14.57
N PRO A 320 17.45 2.98 -14.41
CA PRO A 320 18.69 2.46 -15.01
C PRO A 320 19.08 1.09 -14.45
N ARG A 321 18.58 0.71 -13.26
CA ARG A 321 18.83 -0.60 -12.64
C ARG A 321 18.20 -1.75 -13.44
N LEU A 322 17.25 -1.46 -14.33
CA LEU A 322 16.66 -2.47 -15.23
C LEU A 322 17.61 -2.90 -16.35
N GLY A 323 18.73 -2.19 -16.57
CA GLY A 323 19.76 -2.60 -17.53
C GLY A 323 19.29 -2.73 -18.98
N GLY A 324 18.17 -2.10 -19.35
CA GLY A 324 17.55 -2.22 -20.68
C GLY A 324 16.54 -3.37 -20.81
N ASP A 325 16.26 -4.13 -19.75
CA ASP A 325 15.25 -5.20 -19.73
C ASP A 325 13.84 -4.62 -19.53
N TYR A 326 13.35 -3.91 -20.55
CA TYR A 326 12.00 -3.37 -20.62
C TYR A 326 11.58 -3.16 -22.07
N ASP A 327 10.27 -3.15 -22.33
CA ASP A 327 9.74 -2.77 -23.64
C ASP A 327 9.61 -1.24 -23.73
N ALA A 328 10.27 -0.63 -24.72
CA ALA A 328 10.29 0.81 -24.89
C ALA A 328 8.91 1.40 -25.24
N GLY A 329 8.07 0.63 -25.95
CA GLY A 329 6.69 1.00 -26.27
C GLY A 329 5.81 1.02 -25.02
N GLU A 330 5.91 -0.02 -24.19
CA GLU A 330 5.23 -0.07 -22.89
C GLU A 330 5.72 1.05 -21.97
N ALA A 331 7.02 1.34 -21.93
CA ALA A 331 7.58 2.41 -21.12
C ALA A 331 7.06 3.79 -21.55
N LYS A 332 7.03 4.05 -22.86
CA LYS A 332 6.42 5.27 -23.41
C LYS A 332 4.94 5.35 -23.03
N ALA A 333 4.20 4.27 -23.21
CA ALA A 333 2.78 4.21 -22.88
C ALA A 333 2.52 4.48 -21.38
N ALA A 334 3.32 3.91 -20.49
CA ALA A 334 3.22 4.13 -19.05
C ALA A 334 3.46 5.60 -18.69
N VAL A 335 4.47 6.25 -19.30
CA VAL A 335 4.73 7.69 -19.12
C VAL A 335 3.58 8.54 -19.66
N ASP A 336 3.01 8.20 -20.83
CA ASP A 336 1.87 8.92 -21.41
C ASP A 336 0.63 8.82 -20.50
N VAL A 337 0.34 7.62 -19.98
CA VAL A 337 -0.75 7.39 -19.02
C VAL A 337 -0.51 8.19 -17.74
N ALA A 338 0.69 8.12 -17.18
CA ALA A 338 1.05 8.87 -15.99
C ALA A 338 0.90 10.39 -16.20
N SER A 339 1.35 10.91 -17.35
CA SER A 339 1.21 12.33 -17.73
C SER A 339 -0.27 12.76 -17.73
N SER A 340 -1.15 11.95 -18.31
CA SER A 340 -2.60 12.22 -18.32
C SER A 340 -3.23 12.19 -16.91
N CYS A 341 -2.71 11.35 -16.02
CA CYS A 341 -3.17 11.23 -14.63
C CYS A 341 -2.71 12.41 -13.76
N VAL A 342 -1.47 12.87 -13.91
CA VAL A 342 -0.89 13.95 -13.09
C VAL A 342 -1.20 15.37 -13.61
N GLY A 343 -2.04 15.50 -14.64
CA GLY A 343 -2.40 16.79 -15.21
C GLY A 343 -3.02 17.77 -14.21
N ASP A 344 -2.76 19.07 -14.39
CA ASP A 344 -3.16 20.13 -13.48
C ASP A 344 -4.69 20.29 -13.35
N ASN A 345 -5.43 20.04 -14.44
CA ASN A 345 -6.89 20.13 -14.47
C ASN A 345 -7.51 18.76 -14.16
N PRO A 346 -8.16 18.57 -12.99
CA PRO A 346 -8.75 17.29 -12.61
C PRO A 346 -9.81 16.78 -13.60
N SER A 347 -10.52 17.68 -14.27
CA SER A 347 -11.56 17.30 -15.23
C SER A 347 -11.00 16.60 -16.47
N LEU A 348 -9.75 16.90 -16.85
CA LEU A 348 -9.08 16.29 -18.01
C LEU A 348 -8.39 14.96 -17.68
N ARG A 349 -8.20 14.64 -16.40
CA ARG A 349 -7.62 13.35 -15.98
C ARG A 349 -8.57 12.21 -16.39
N PRO A 350 -8.04 11.06 -16.82
CA PRO A 350 -8.88 9.90 -17.17
C PRO A 350 -9.66 9.36 -15.96
N SER A 351 -10.67 8.53 -16.23
CA SER A 351 -11.25 7.66 -15.20
C SER A 351 -10.30 6.48 -14.89
N MET A 352 -10.46 5.81 -13.74
CA MET A 352 -9.66 4.61 -13.49
C MET A 352 -10.01 3.45 -14.43
N ALA A 353 -11.26 3.37 -14.90
CA ALA A 353 -11.65 2.45 -15.97
C ALA A 353 -10.89 2.72 -17.29
N ASP A 354 -10.71 3.98 -17.66
CA ASP A 354 -9.88 4.35 -18.81
C ASP A 354 -8.41 3.98 -18.60
N VAL A 355 -7.87 4.20 -17.39
CA VAL A 355 -6.50 3.83 -17.05
C VAL A 355 -6.29 2.32 -17.15
N VAL A 356 -7.21 1.51 -16.62
CA VAL A 356 -7.17 0.04 -16.73
C VAL A 356 -7.16 -0.38 -18.20
N ARG A 357 -8.05 0.19 -19.04
CA ARG A 357 -8.07 -0.10 -20.47
C ARG A 357 -6.74 0.27 -21.15
N MET A 358 -6.23 1.47 -20.90
CA MET A 358 -4.96 1.94 -21.50
C MET A 358 -3.78 1.05 -21.12
N LEU A 359 -3.68 0.62 -19.85
CA LEU A 359 -2.61 -0.27 -19.40
C LEU A 359 -2.76 -1.68 -19.98
N ARG A 360 -3.98 -2.23 -20.03
CA ARG A 360 -4.25 -3.53 -20.64
C ARG A 360 -3.83 -3.57 -22.10
N ASP A 361 -4.18 -2.54 -22.86
CA ASP A 361 -3.94 -2.49 -24.30
C ASP A 361 -2.46 -2.25 -24.62
N LYS A 362 -1.79 -1.39 -23.83
CA LYS A 362 -0.44 -0.92 -24.14
C LYS A 362 0.69 -1.63 -23.39
N ALA A 363 0.38 -2.41 -22.36
CA ALA A 363 1.35 -3.22 -21.60
C ALA A 363 0.92 -4.71 -21.48
N SER A 364 0.11 -5.18 -22.44
CA SER A 364 -0.49 -6.52 -22.44
C SER A 364 0.54 -7.64 -22.34
N SER A 365 1.67 -7.50 -23.04
CA SER A 365 2.74 -8.49 -23.09
C SER A 365 3.35 -8.72 -21.70
N SER A 366 3.75 -7.64 -21.02
CA SER A 366 4.26 -7.69 -19.66
C SER A 366 3.25 -8.21 -18.64
N ILE A 367 2.00 -7.76 -18.72
CA ILE A 367 0.93 -8.15 -17.79
C ILE A 367 0.64 -9.66 -17.93
N THR A 368 0.53 -10.16 -19.17
CA THR A 368 0.22 -11.57 -19.45
C THR A 368 1.40 -12.50 -19.14
N ALA A 369 2.64 -12.03 -19.34
CA ALA A 369 3.85 -12.78 -18.97
C ALA A 369 3.94 -13.06 -17.47
N VAL A 370 3.36 -12.19 -16.64
CA VAL A 370 3.27 -12.40 -15.19
C VAL A 370 2.17 -13.40 -14.84
N ALA A 371 0.98 -13.27 -15.44
CA ALA A 371 -0.16 -14.15 -15.19
C ALA A 371 0.11 -15.62 -15.60
N SER A 372 0.77 -15.83 -16.74
CA SER A 372 1.15 -17.19 -17.19
C SER A 372 2.17 -17.88 -16.29
N LYS A 373 3.07 -17.12 -15.65
CA LYS A 373 4.07 -17.66 -14.71
C LYS A 373 3.48 -18.01 -13.34
N SER A 374 2.37 -17.38 -12.94
CA SER A 374 1.66 -17.75 -11.70
C SER A 374 0.85 -19.03 -11.83
N ASP A 375 0.35 -19.34 -13.03
CA ASP A 375 -0.47 -20.54 -13.29
C ASP A 375 0.40 -21.78 -13.59
N GLY A 376 1.65 -21.61 -14.01
CA GLY A 376 2.55 -22.71 -14.40
C GLY A 376 3.41 -23.30 -13.28
N LYS A 377 3.12 -23.04 -11.99
CA LYS A 377 3.94 -23.53 -10.86
C LYS A 377 3.15 -24.42 -9.88
N SER A 378 2.18 -25.17 -10.40
CA SER A 378 1.48 -26.24 -9.67
C SER A 378 1.98 -27.65 -9.98
N ASP A 379 2.98 -27.84 -10.83
CA ASP A 379 3.56 -29.16 -11.08
C ASP A 379 5.09 -29.04 -11.19
N LEU A 380 5.79 -29.43 -10.12
CA LEU A 380 7.11 -30.10 -10.12
C LEU A 380 7.52 -30.47 -8.69
#